data_AF-A0A268H9T3-F1
#
_entry.id   AF-A0A268H9T3-F1
#
_cell.length_a   1.000
_cell.length_b   1.000
_cell.length_c   1.000
_cell.angle_alpha   90.00
_cell.angle_beta   90.00
_cell.angle_gamma   90.00
#
_symmetry.space_group_name_H-M   'P 1'
#
loop_
_entity.id
_entity.type
_entity.pdbx_description
1 polymer ?
#
loop_
_entity_poly.entity_id
_entity_poly.type
_entity_poly.pdbx_seq_one_letter_code
_entity_poly.pdbx_strand_id
1 'polypeptide(L)'
;MFHKVESLESIISIIPIIKASIPADLSIAVCDMEKFVAYFPGEDINLNIKTGQTLNPKEPLAVALRENRSLREDVSADFYGFEFTGTANSIQDKH
;
A
#
# COMPACT_ATOMS: atom_id res chain seq x y z
N MET A 1 -15.47 8.95 0.60
CA MET A 1 -15.77 8.33 1.92
C MET A 1 -14.43 8.08 2.57
N PHE A 2 -14.15 8.67 3.74
CA PHE A 2 -12.82 8.55 4.37
C PHE A 2 -12.78 7.31 5.27
N HIS A 3 -11.69 6.55 5.20
CA HIS A 3 -11.45 5.42 6.08
C HIS A 3 -10.76 5.93 7.36
N LYS A 4 -11.55 6.08 8.43
CA LYS A 4 -11.03 6.45 9.75
C LYS A 4 -10.57 5.21 10.49
N VAL A 5 -9.35 5.25 11.02
CA VAL A 5 -8.74 4.12 11.73
C VAL A 5 -8.17 4.60 13.07
N GLU A 6 -8.11 3.70 14.06
CA GLU A 6 -7.53 4.04 15.37
C GLU A 6 -6.00 4.13 15.34
N SER A 7 -5.36 3.34 14.49
CA SER A 7 -3.91 3.33 14.31
C SER A 7 -3.52 2.60 13.03
N LEU A 8 -2.28 2.78 12.57
CA LEU A 8 -1.71 1.98 11.49
C LEU A 8 -1.56 0.52 11.93
N GLU A 9 -1.23 0.27 13.19
CA GLU A 9 -1.07 -1.04 13.79
C GLU A 9 -2.35 -1.87 13.68
N SER A 10 -3.52 -1.26 13.93
CA SER A 10 -4.81 -1.91 13.76
C SER A 10 -5.01 -2.42 12.33
N ILE A 11 -4.60 -1.63 11.32
CA ILE A 11 -4.66 -2.04 9.91
C ILE A 11 -3.64 -3.14 9.62
N ILE A 12 -2.41 -3.00 10.09
CA ILE A 12 -1.34 -3.98 9.90
C ILE A 12 -1.75 -5.35 10.45
N SER A 13 -2.41 -5.38 11.61
CA SER A 13 -2.82 -6.62 12.27
C SER A 13 -3.82 -7.47 11.48
N ILE A 14 -4.65 -6.84 10.63
CA ILE A 14 -5.69 -7.54 9.86
C ILE A 14 -5.22 -7.97 8.46
N ILE A 15 -4.10 -7.44 7.95
CA ILE A 15 -3.61 -7.72 6.59
C ILE A 15 -3.42 -9.22 6.32
N PRO A 16 -2.81 -10.02 7.21
CA PRO A 16 -2.68 -11.46 6.98
C PRO A 16 -4.02 -12.17 6.79
N ILE A 17 -5.05 -11.75 7.54
CA ILE A 17 -6.42 -12.30 7.43
C ILE A 17 -7.03 -11.92 6.08
N ILE A 18 -6.87 -10.65 5.66
CA ILE A 18 -7.35 -10.17 4.36
C ILE A 18 -6.72 -10.96 3.22
N LYS A 19 -5.40 -11.14 3.25
CA LYS A 19 -4.68 -11.92 2.23
C LYS A 19 -5.15 -13.37 2.17
N ALA A 20 -5.35 -14.01 3.32
CA ALA A 20 -5.86 -15.37 3.38
C ALA A 20 -7.33 -15.50 2.92
N SER A 21 -8.10 -14.41 2.97
CA SER A 21 -9.53 -14.41 2.65
C SER A 21 -9.83 -14.06 1.18
N ILE A 22 -8.87 -13.47 0.47
CA ILE A 22 -9.05 -13.03 -0.92
C ILE A 22 -8.30 -14.00 -1.84
N PRO A 23 -8.98 -14.69 -2.78
CA PRO A 23 -8.34 -15.65 -3.69
C PRO A 23 -7.65 -14.93 -4.87
N ALA A 24 -6.74 -14.00 -4.55
CA ALA A 24 -5.91 -13.29 -5.50
C ALA A 24 -4.53 -13.05 -4.87
N ASP A 25 -3.50 -12.95 -5.71
CA ASP A 25 -2.19 -12.59 -5.21
C ASP A 25 -2.15 -11.10 -4.85
N LEU A 26 -1.86 -10.80 -3.58
CA LEU A 26 -1.96 -9.46 -3.02
C LEU A 26 -0.64 -9.04 -2.40
N SER A 27 -0.04 -8.00 -2.95
CA SER A 27 1.06 -7.27 -2.32
C SER A 27 0.51 -6.05 -1.58
N ILE A 28 0.66 -6.00 -0.26
CA ILE A 28 0.11 -4.92 0.56
C ILE A 28 1.23 -4.23 1.33
N ALA A 29 1.36 -2.92 1.13
CA ALA A 29 2.27 -2.06 1.88
C ALA A 29 1.47 -1.03 2.69
N VAL A 30 1.96 -0.71 3.89
CA VAL A 30 1.44 0.38 4.73
C VAL A 30 2.57 1.38 4.92
N CYS A 31 2.27 2.67 4.79
CA CYS A 31 3.22 3.75 5.02
C CYS A 31 2.59 4.85 5.87
N ASP A 32 3.43 5.56 6.61
CA ASP A 32 3.10 6.85 7.18
C ASP A 32 3.42 7.96 6.15
N MET A 33 3.44 9.22 6.58
CA MET A 33 3.74 10.35 5.69
C MET A 33 5.21 10.40 5.21
N GLU A 34 6.10 9.59 5.79
CA GLU A 34 7.54 9.63 5.54
C GLU A 34 8.08 8.32 4.95
N LYS A 35 7.60 7.16 5.40
CA LYS A 35 8.20 5.85 5.12
C LYS A 35 7.20 4.69 5.17
N PHE A 36 7.60 3.57 4.57
CA PHE A 36 6.89 2.30 4.72
C PHE A 36 7.05 1.75 6.15
N VAL A 37 5.94 1.44 6.80
CA VAL A 37 5.88 0.87 8.16
C VAL A 37 5.68 -0.64 8.14
N ALA A 38 5.07 -1.18 7.09
CA ALA A 38 4.89 -2.62 6.92
C ALA A 38 4.81 -3.01 5.45
N TYR A 39 5.24 -4.22 5.14
CA TYR A 39 5.11 -4.81 3.81
C TYR A 39 4.78 -6.30 3.89
N PHE A 40 3.78 -6.71 3.11
CA PHE A 40 3.27 -8.07 3.03
C PHE A 40 3.29 -8.50 1.55
N PRO A 41 4.41 -9.06 1.06
CA PRO A 41 4.57 -9.43 -0.35
C PRO A 41 3.59 -10.50 -0.77
N GLY A 42 3.12 -10.42 -2.01
CA GLY A 42 2.42 -11.51 -2.69
C GLY A 42 3.35 -12.71 -2.95
N GLU A 43 2.78 -13.79 -3.44
CA GLU A 43 3.54 -14.97 -3.90
C GLU A 43 4.35 -14.63 -5.16
N ASP A 44 3.70 -14.06 -6.17
CA ASP A 44 4.30 -13.62 -7.44
C ASP A 44 4.56 -12.11 -7.44
N ILE A 45 3.65 -11.33 -6.85
CA ILE A 45 3.72 -9.87 -6.77
C ILE A 45 4.56 -9.47 -5.55
N ASN A 46 5.88 -9.46 -5.71
CA ASN A 46 6.81 -8.95 -4.70
C ASN A 46 7.60 -7.74 -5.21
N LEU A 47 7.22 -6.55 -4.71
CA LEU A 47 7.80 -5.26 -5.06
C LEU A 47 9.11 -4.97 -4.29
N ASN A 48 9.56 -5.89 -3.43
CA ASN A 48 10.78 -5.77 -2.61
C ASN A 48 10.84 -4.50 -1.74
N ILE A 49 9.68 -4.03 -1.28
CA ILE A 49 9.58 -2.87 -0.38
C ILE A 49 10.15 -3.24 0.99
N LYS A 50 10.95 -2.34 1.58
CA LYS A 50 11.54 -2.54 2.90
C LYS A 50 10.87 -1.66 3.94
N THR A 51 10.55 -2.23 5.11
CA THR A 51 10.14 -1.42 6.27
C THR A 51 11.25 -0.41 6.61
N GLY A 52 10.85 0.84 6.82
CA GLY A 52 11.76 1.97 7.03
C GLY A 52 12.23 2.67 5.75
N GLN A 53 11.95 2.12 4.56
CA GLN A 53 12.24 2.79 3.30
C GLN A 53 11.42 4.07 3.18
N THR A 54 12.10 5.19 2.93
CA THR A 54 11.47 6.51 2.74
C THR A 54 10.64 6.52 1.46
N LEU A 55 9.49 7.20 1.52
CA LEU A 55 8.68 7.47 0.34
C LEU A 55 9.42 8.40 -0.61
N ASN A 56 9.44 8.06 -1.89
CA ASN A 56 9.95 8.96 -2.91
C ASN A 56 8.90 10.05 -3.16
N PRO A 57 9.20 11.33 -2.93
CA PRO A 57 8.22 12.41 -3.06
C PRO A 57 7.75 12.64 -4.51
N LYS A 58 8.44 12.04 -5.49
CA LYS A 58 8.06 12.09 -6.90
C LYS A 58 7.20 10.90 -7.34
N GLU A 59 7.03 9.88 -6.49
CA GLU A 59 6.21 8.73 -6.83
C GLU A 59 4.71 9.03 -6.73
N PRO A 60 3.88 8.37 -7.57
CA PRO A 60 2.42 8.55 -7.55
C PRO A 60 1.79 8.38 -6.17
N LEU A 61 2.33 7.48 -5.34
CA LEU A 61 1.87 7.23 -3.98
C LEU A 61 2.03 8.45 -3.06
N ALA A 62 3.19 9.12 -3.09
CA ALA A 62 3.44 10.30 -2.25
C ALA A 62 2.52 11.47 -2.61
N VAL A 63 2.23 11.62 -3.91
CA VAL A 63 1.23 12.59 -4.39
C VAL A 63 -0.17 12.20 -3.91
N ALA A 64 -0.54 10.92 -4.02
CA ALA A 64 -1.86 10.43 -3.59
C ALA A 64 -2.10 10.64 -2.09
N LEU A 65 -1.09 10.39 -1.25
CA LEU A 65 -1.13 10.66 0.19
C LEU A 65 -1.33 12.15 0.48
N ARG A 66 -0.55 13.03 -0.15
CA ARG A 66 -0.62 14.48 0.08
C ARG A 66 -1.94 15.09 -0.40
N GLU A 67 -2.46 14.61 -1.52
CA GLU A 67 -3.71 15.11 -2.12
C GLU A 67 -4.95 14.39 -1.56
N ASN A 68 -4.76 13.43 -0.65
CA ASN A 68 -5.83 12.66 -0.04
C ASN A 68 -6.77 12.01 -1.09
N ARG A 69 -6.17 11.50 -2.18
CA ARG A 69 -6.87 10.87 -3.30
C ARG A 69 -6.59 9.37 -3.35
N SER A 70 -7.60 8.60 -3.75
CA SER A 70 -7.37 7.20 -4.08
C SER A 70 -6.56 7.10 -5.39
N LEU A 71 -5.66 6.13 -5.43
CA LEU A 71 -4.90 5.78 -6.62
C LEU A 71 -5.39 4.43 -7.13
N ARG A 72 -5.57 4.34 -8.44
CA ARG A 72 -5.76 3.09 -9.17
C ARG A 72 -5.07 3.24 -10.52
N GLU A 73 -4.00 2.48 -10.71
CA GLU A 73 -3.17 2.53 -11.91
C GLU A 73 -2.83 1.10 -12.33
N ASP A 74 -2.86 0.82 -13.63
CA ASP A 74 -2.32 -0.43 -14.16
C ASP A 74 -0.82 -0.23 -14.41
N VAL A 75 -0.02 -1.02 -13.71
CA VAL A 75 1.45 -0.96 -13.76
C VAL A 75 1.92 -1.97 -14.80
N SER A 76 2.56 -1.47 -15.86
CA SER A 76 3.19 -2.30 -16.90
C SER A 76 4.30 -3.18 -16.32
N ALA A 77 4.52 -4.35 -16.93
CA ALA A 77 5.63 -5.24 -16.65
C ALA A 77 7.00 -4.56 -16.83
N ASP A 78 7.09 -3.46 -17.59
CA ASP A 78 8.35 -2.72 -17.78
C ASP A 78 8.96 -2.19 -16.47
N PHE A 79 8.14 -1.98 -15.42
CA PHE A 79 8.60 -1.42 -14.15
C PHE A 79 9.08 -2.49 -13.16
N TYR A 80 8.36 -3.61 -13.07
CA TYR A 80 8.58 -4.63 -12.03
C TYR A 80 8.77 -6.06 -12.57
N GLY A 81 8.71 -6.25 -13.89
CA GLY A 81 8.80 -7.56 -14.54
C GLY A 81 7.47 -8.31 -14.65
N PHE A 82 6.38 -7.76 -14.12
CA PHE A 82 5.02 -8.30 -14.19
C PHE A 82 3.98 -7.18 -14.20
N GLU A 83 2.83 -7.42 -14.84
CA GLU A 83 1.72 -6.47 -14.88
C GLU A 83 0.82 -6.66 -13.65
N PHE A 84 0.40 -5.55 -13.04
CA PHE A 84 -0.56 -5.58 -11.93
C PHE A 84 -1.33 -4.27 -11.81
N THR A 85 -2.52 -4.33 -11.21
CA THR A 85 -3.26 -3.11 -10.82
C THR A 85 -2.81 -2.66 -9.44
N GLY A 86 -2.14 -1.51 -9.37
CA GLY A 86 -1.79 -0.84 -8.12
C GLY A 86 -2.97 -0.04 -7.59
N THR A 87 -3.28 -0.19 -6.30
CA THR A 87 -4.25 0.68 -5.62
C THR A 87 -3.68 1.26 -4.34
N ALA A 88 -4.06 2.50 -4.01
CA ALA A 88 -3.74 3.10 -2.73
C ALA A 88 -4.94 3.90 -2.24
N ASN A 89 -5.20 3.83 -0.93
CA ASN A 89 -6.23 4.62 -0.27
C ASN A 89 -5.61 5.35 0.90
N SER A 90 -5.88 6.64 1.00
CA SER A 90 -5.55 7.39 2.20
C SER A 90 -6.44 6.94 3.35
N ILE A 91 -5.81 6.81 4.51
CA ILE A 91 -6.46 6.55 5.79
C ILE A 91 -6.23 7.75 6.67
N GLN A 92 -7.25 8.13 7.43
CA GLN A 92 -7.16 9.22 8.38
C GLN A 92 -7.19 8.67 9.79
N ASP A 93 -6.42 9.29 10.67
CA ASP A 93 -6.62 9.10 12.09
C ASP A 93 -8.08 9.47 12.42
N LYS A 94 -8.66 8.71 13.35
CA LYS A 94 -10.00 8.94 13.86
C LYS A 94 -10.06 10.23 14.71
N HIS A 95 -8.93 10.68 15.25
CA HIS A 95 -8.78 11.82 16.15
C HIS A 95 -8.31 13.11 15.46
#